data_AF-A0A0N1IKZ5-F1
#
_entry.id   AF-A0A0N1IKZ5-F1
#
_cell.length_a   1.000
_cell.length_b   1.000
_cell.length_c   1.000
_cell.angle_alpha   90.00
_cell.angle_beta   90.00
_cell.angle_gamma   90.00
#
_symmetry.space_group_name_H-M   'P 1'
#
loop_
_entity.id
_entity.type
_entity.pdbx_description
1 polymer ?
#
loop_
_entity_poly.entity_id
_entity_poly.type
_entity_poly.pdbx_seq_one_letter_code
_entity_poly.pdbx_strand_id
1 'polypeptide(L)'
;MRANDYENRNRFQNGYMAGHWLPGGPWSVQRGFRELDHGHDFYASQTFVAADNQRRLIIGWFNMWESPMPSKEHGWCGCLTLPRELHYDESTGLLRMMPARELVGLRASEVMIVPGVTLDDNSDAQLLEDCTAYELDVAFNVETSTAEKY
;
A
#
# COMPACT_ATOMS: atom_id res chain seq x y z
N MET A 1 14.35 12.20 -1.60
CA MET A 1 13.75 13.37 -2.27
C MET A 1 13.22 14.30 -1.20
N ARG A 2 13.14 15.61 -1.44
CA ARG A 2 12.48 16.52 -0.48
C ARG A 2 10.98 16.29 -0.56
N ALA A 3 10.29 16.39 0.57
CA ALA A 3 8.84 16.37 0.59
C ALA A 3 8.30 17.49 -0.30
N ASN A 4 7.25 17.16 -1.07
CA ASN A 4 6.55 18.08 -1.95
C ASN A 4 5.06 17.76 -1.88
N ASP A 5 4.27 18.64 -1.28
CA ASP A 5 2.85 18.41 -0.98
C ASP A 5 2.62 17.07 -0.27
N TYR A 6 1.99 16.11 -0.94
CA TYR A 6 1.66 14.76 -0.45
C TYR A 6 2.68 13.70 -0.88
N GLU A 7 3.71 14.08 -1.64
CA GLU A 7 4.74 13.17 -2.14
C GLU A 7 6.01 13.25 -1.30
N ASN A 8 6.74 12.14 -1.24
CA ASN A 8 8.07 12.05 -0.64
C ASN A 8 8.11 12.48 0.84
N ARG A 9 7.05 12.19 1.60
CA ARG A 9 6.92 12.58 3.01
C ARG A 9 7.73 11.71 3.96
N ASN A 10 8.06 10.49 3.55
CA ASN A 10 8.89 9.60 4.36
C ASN A 10 10.36 10.05 4.39
N ARG A 11 11.14 9.55 5.35
CA ARG A 11 12.58 9.87 5.44
C ARG A 11 13.35 9.42 4.21
N PHE A 12 13.11 8.18 3.78
CA PHE A 12 13.65 7.59 2.58
C PHE A 12 12.51 7.07 1.71
N GLN A 13 12.64 7.26 0.40
CA GLN A 13 11.60 6.85 -0.54
C GLN A 13 11.91 5.48 -1.12
N ASN A 14 10.88 4.66 -1.20
CA ASN A 14 10.90 3.39 -1.87
C ASN A 14 9.96 3.48 -3.08
N GLY A 15 10.48 3.21 -4.27
CA GLY A 15 9.77 3.53 -5.51
C GLY A 15 10.30 2.78 -6.71
N TYR A 16 9.67 3.06 -7.85
CA TYR A 16 10.01 2.44 -9.13
C TYR A 16 10.16 3.50 -10.22
N MET A 17 10.82 3.11 -11.31
CA MET A 17 10.86 3.83 -12.57
C MET A 17 10.47 2.83 -13.67
N ALA A 18 9.75 3.29 -14.68
CA ALA A 18 9.33 2.45 -15.79
C ALA A 18 10.10 2.82 -17.06
N GLY A 19 10.43 1.81 -17.86
CA GLY A 19 11.23 2.01 -19.05
C GLY A 19 11.48 0.72 -19.81
N HIS A 20 12.22 0.84 -20.90
CA HIS A 20 12.56 -0.28 -21.77
C HIS A 20 13.99 -0.71 -21.56
N TRP A 21 14.20 -2.02 -21.61
CA TRP A 21 15.53 -2.59 -21.54
C TRP A 21 15.62 -3.76 -22.51
N LEU A 22 16.76 -3.84 -23.20
CA LEU A 22 17.13 -4.97 -24.04
C LEU A 22 18.38 -5.62 -23.46
N PRO A 23 18.50 -6.96 -23.47
CA PRO A 23 19.70 -7.64 -23.03
C PRO A 23 20.96 -7.07 -23.70
N GLY A 24 21.94 -6.64 -22.90
CA GLY A 24 23.19 -6.04 -23.37
C GLY A 24 23.12 -4.55 -23.75
N GLY A 25 21.93 -3.94 -23.73
CA GLY A 25 21.72 -2.52 -23.98
C GLY A 25 21.55 -1.69 -22.70
N PRO A 26 21.57 -0.35 -22.81
CA PRO A 26 21.23 0.53 -21.70
C PRO A 26 19.73 0.44 -21.39
N TRP A 27 19.38 0.71 -20.13
CA TRP A 27 17.99 0.95 -19.75
C TRP A 27 17.57 2.35 -20.18
N SER A 28 16.42 2.44 -20.88
CA SER A 28 15.80 3.69 -21.28
C SER A 28 14.62 4.01 -20.37
N VAL A 29 14.77 5.04 -19.54
CA VAL A 29 13.71 5.51 -18.64
C VAL A 29 12.63 6.22 -19.44
N GLN A 30 11.39 5.76 -19.33
CA GLN A 30 10.22 6.42 -19.93
C GLN A 30 9.41 7.20 -18.90
N ARG A 31 9.41 6.72 -17.66
CA ARG A 31 8.73 7.39 -16.54
C ARG A 31 9.70 7.47 -15.38
N GLY A 32 9.82 8.70 -14.85
CA GLY A 32 10.64 9.00 -13.69
C GLY A 32 10.16 8.27 -12.44
N PHE A 33 10.86 8.53 -11.34
CA PHE A 33 10.59 7.90 -10.06
C PHE A 33 9.15 8.13 -9.60
N ARG A 34 8.53 7.07 -9.07
CA ARG A 34 7.24 7.10 -8.38
C ARG A 34 7.34 6.30 -7.09
N GLU A 35 6.77 6.81 -6.01
CA GLU A 35 6.65 6.06 -4.76
C GLU A 35 5.82 4.79 -4.99
N LEU A 36 6.24 3.69 -4.36
CA LEU A 36 5.48 2.44 -4.40
C LEU A 36 4.29 2.51 -3.44
N ASP A 37 4.44 3.17 -2.30
CA ASP A 37 3.44 3.23 -1.24
C ASP A 37 3.43 4.65 -0.65
N HIS A 38 2.24 5.22 -0.46
CA HIS A 38 2.03 6.57 0.07
C HIS A 38 1.75 6.58 1.58
N GLY A 39 1.82 5.43 2.24
CA GLY A 39 1.71 5.30 3.69
C GLY A 39 2.95 5.81 4.44
N HIS A 40 2.81 5.95 5.75
CA HIS A 40 3.86 6.47 6.64
C HIS A 40 5.08 5.54 6.74
N ASP A 41 4.90 4.25 6.51
CA ASP A 41 5.92 3.23 6.74
C ASP A 41 5.89 2.18 5.62
N PHE A 42 6.79 2.30 4.65
CA PHE A 42 7.03 1.28 3.62
C PHE A 42 8.44 1.44 3.05
N TYR A 43 9.31 0.47 3.30
CA TYR A 43 10.69 0.57 2.83
C TYR A 43 11.31 -0.78 2.48
N ALA A 44 12.48 -0.74 1.83
CA ALA A 44 13.31 -1.90 1.52
C ALA A 44 12.54 -3.06 0.86
N SER A 45 11.60 -2.76 -0.03
CA SER A 45 10.77 -3.79 -0.64
C SER A 45 11.55 -4.66 -1.62
N GLN A 46 11.24 -5.95 -1.61
CA GLN A 46 11.79 -6.91 -2.56
C GLN A 46 10.67 -7.55 -3.37
N THR A 47 10.96 -7.86 -4.63
CA THR A 47 10.04 -8.59 -5.51
C THR A 47 10.58 -9.96 -5.85
N PHE A 48 9.67 -10.90 -6.10
CA PHE A 48 10.00 -12.25 -6.55
C PHE A 48 8.92 -12.78 -7.49
N VAL A 49 9.27 -13.76 -8.31
CA VAL A 49 8.31 -14.48 -9.15
C VAL A 49 7.63 -15.54 -8.26
N ALA A 50 6.30 -15.55 -8.28
CA ALA A 50 5.51 -16.52 -7.52
C ALA A 50 5.72 -17.95 -8.05
N ALA A 51 5.38 -18.95 -7.24
CA ALA A 51 5.57 -20.37 -7.57
C ALA A 51 4.80 -20.83 -8.82
N ASP A 52 3.75 -20.10 -9.22
CA ASP A 52 3.03 -20.34 -10.46
C ASP A 52 3.76 -19.83 -11.72
N ASN A 53 4.89 -19.14 -11.58
CA ASN A 53 5.67 -18.52 -12.66
C ASN A 53 4.86 -17.54 -13.53
N GLN A 54 3.76 -17.01 -13.02
CA GLN A 54 2.92 -16.05 -13.74
C GLN A 54 2.90 -14.68 -13.07
N ARG A 55 3.00 -14.66 -11.74
CA ARG A 55 2.87 -13.43 -10.95
C ARG A 55 4.21 -12.93 -10.43
N ARG A 56 4.34 -11.61 -10.30
CA ARG A 56 5.38 -10.98 -9.50
C ARG A 56 4.78 -10.43 -8.22
N LEU A 57 5.29 -10.88 -7.09
CA LEU A 57 4.87 -10.40 -5.78
C LEU A 57 5.90 -9.41 -5.24
N ILE A 58 5.44 -8.47 -4.41
CA ILE A 58 6.25 -7.54 -3.64
C ILE A 58 5.92 -7.65 -2.16
N ILE A 59 6.95 -7.57 -1.32
CA ILE A 59 6.82 -7.45 0.14
C ILE A 59 7.75 -6.31 0.58
N GLY A 60 7.23 -5.41 1.42
CA GLY A 60 7.98 -4.32 2.02
C GLY A 60 8.23 -4.54 3.51
N TRP A 61 9.29 -3.91 4.03
CA TRP A 61 9.41 -3.67 5.45
C TRP A 61 8.41 -2.58 5.84
N PHE A 62 7.49 -2.92 6.75
CA PHE A 62 6.47 -2.00 7.25
C PHE A 62 7.03 -1.21 8.43
N ASN A 63 7.97 -0.32 8.11
CA ASN A 63 8.63 0.62 9.02
C ASN A 63 9.59 1.52 8.24
N MET A 64 10.09 2.55 8.89
CA MET A 64 11.13 3.44 8.36
C MET A 64 12.28 3.60 9.36
N TRP A 65 13.49 3.77 8.84
CA TRP A 65 14.65 4.12 9.66
C TRP A 65 14.37 5.39 10.47
N GLU A 66 14.71 5.37 11.76
CA GLU A 66 14.54 6.50 12.70
C GLU A 66 13.09 6.90 12.99
N SER A 67 12.08 6.18 12.49
CA SER A 67 10.70 6.34 12.95
C SER A 67 10.53 5.86 14.39
N PRO A 68 9.61 6.47 15.17
CA PRO A 68 9.19 5.92 16.45
C PRO A 68 8.70 4.47 16.29
N MET A 69 9.17 3.57 17.14
CA MET A 69 8.78 2.15 17.13
C MET A 69 8.37 1.72 18.54
N PRO A 70 7.15 2.09 19.01
CA PRO A 70 6.69 1.80 20.36
C PRO A 70 6.70 0.31 20.70
N SER A 71 6.52 -0.55 19.69
CA SER A 71 6.59 -2.01 19.84
C SER A 71 7.89 -2.53 20.47
N LYS A 72 8.99 -1.75 20.42
CA LYS A 72 10.25 -2.09 21.09
C LYS A 72 10.08 -2.33 22.58
N GLU A 73 9.18 -1.61 23.24
CA GLU A 73 8.87 -1.80 24.67
C GLU A 73 8.25 -3.17 24.95
N HIS A 74 7.64 -3.78 23.95
CA HIS A 74 7.06 -5.13 24.00
C HIS A 74 8.02 -6.21 23.47
N GLY A 75 9.29 -5.88 23.22
CA GLY A 75 10.33 -6.84 22.83
C GLY A 75 10.39 -7.21 21.35
N TRP A 76 9.68 -6.50 20.47
CA TRP A 76 9.71 -6.72 19.03
C TRP A 76 9.69 -5.39 18.27
N CYS A 77 10.03 -5.38 16.98
CA CYS A 77 10.08 -4.14 16.23
C CYS A 77 9.91 -4.36 14.72
N GLY A 78 8.80 -3.84 14.20
CA GLY A 78 8.46 -3.91 12.79
C GLY A 78 7.87 -5.23 12.34
N CYS A 79 7.30 -5.19 11.14
CA CYS A 79 6.76 -6.34 10.45
C CYS A 79 6.98 -6.19 8.94
N LEU A 80 6.59 -7.21 8.20
CA LEU A 80 6.49 -7.12 6.74
C LEU A 80 5.07 -6.72 6.37
N THR A 81 4.90 -6.06 5.23
CA THR A 81 3.58 -5.86 4.65
C THR A 81 2.97 -7.20 4.23
N LEU A 82 1.65 -7.21 4.02
CA LEU A 82 1.03 -8.27 3.23
C LEU A 82 1.67 -8.36 1.83
N PRO A 83 1.77 -9.56 1.24
CA PRO A 83 2.24 -9.70 -0.13
C PRO A 83 1.26 -9.06 -1.10
N ARG A 84 1.80 -8.31 -2.07
CA ARG A 84 1.02 -7.65 -3.11
C ARG A 84 1.45 -8.12 -4.48
N GLU A 85 0.51 -8.35 -5.37
CA GLU A 85 0.73 -8.67 -6.77
C GLU A 85 0.97 -7.39 -7.58
N LEU A 86 2.05 -7.38 -8.36
CA LEU A 86 2.42 -6.28 -9.23
C LEU A 86 1.80 -6.45 -10.62
N HIS A 87 1.05 -5.45 -11.07
CA HIS A 87 0.52 -5.37 -12.42
C HIS A 87 0.90 -4.04 -13.06
N TYR A 88 1.67 -4.06 -14.15
CA TYR A 88 1.95 -2.85 -14.90
C TYR A 88 0.83 -2.62 -15.91
N ASP A 89 0.10 -1.53 -15.73
CA ASP A 89 -0.97 -1.13 -16.64
C ASP A 89 -0.37 -0.25 -17.75
N GLU A 90 -0.18 -0.81 -18.93
CA GLU A 90 0.39 -0.11 -20.10
C GLU A 90 -0.43 1.10 -20.53
N SER A 91 -1.76 1.10 -20.30
CA SER A 91 -2.65 2.18 -20.74
C SER A 91 -2.46 3.45 -19.91
N THR A 92 -2.21 3.31 -18.61
CA THR A 92 -1.90 4.41 -17.70
C THR A 92 -0.40 4.61 -17.53
N GLY A 93 0.38 3.57 -17.83
CA GLY A 93 1.80 3.43 -17.54
C GLY A 93 2.13 3.42 -16.05
N LEU A 94 1.19 2.98 -15.22
CA LEU A 94 1.32 2.91 -13.76
C LEU A 94 1.45 1.46 -13.30
N LEU A 95 2.29 1.25 -12.29
CA LEU A 95 2.34 0.00 -11.56
C LEU A 95 1.22 -0.02 -10.52
N ARG A 96 0.35 -1.03 -10.62
CA ARG A 96 -0.72 -1.31 -9.65
C ARG A 96 -0.25 -2.43 -8.72
N MET A 97 -0.66 -2.32 -7.45
CA MET A 97 -0.38 -3.32 -6.43
C MET A 97 -1.69 -3.78 -5.79
N MET A 98 -2.05 -5.04 -5.98
CA MET A 98 -3.24 -5.63 -5.38
C MET A 98 -2.83 -6.60 -4.27
N PRO A 99 -3.61 -6.76 -3.17
CA PRO A 99 -3.36 -7.84 -2.23
C PRO A 99 -3.27 -9.19 -2.95
N ALA A 100 -2.31 -10.04 -2.58
CA ALA A 100 -2.21 -11.37 -3.16
C ALA A 100 -3.51 -12.15 -2.92
N ARG A 101 -4.04 -12.82 -3.96
CA ARG A 101 -5.33 -13.54 -3.91
C ARG A 101 -5.42 -14.57 -2.78
N GLU A 102 -4.30 -15.12 -2.34
CA GLU A 102 -4.21 -16.07 -1.23
C GLU A 102 -4.70 -15.47 0.10
N LEU A 103 -4.65 -14.14 0.26
CA LEU A 103 -5.11 -13.43 1.45
C LEU A 103 -6.63 -13.55 1.66
N VAL A 104 -7.39 -13.87 0.62
CA VAL A 104 -8.82 -14.20 0.75
C VAL A 104 -9.04 -15.34 1.75
N GLY A 105 -8.09 -16.27 1.87
CA GLY A 105 -8.14 -17.37 2.84
C GLY A 105 -8.02 -16.94 4.31
N LEU A 106 -7.63 -15.69 4.58
CA LEU A 106 -7.58 -15.13 5.94
C LEU A 106 -8.92 -14.51 6.37
N ARG A 107 -9.86 -14.31 5.46
CA ARG A 107 -11.14 -13.69 5.76
C ARG A 107 -11.96 -14.61 6.67
N ALA A 108 -12.48 -14.02 7.74
CA ALA A 108 -13.48 -14.64 8.61
C ALA A 108 -14.89 -14.34 8.09
N SER A 109 -15.91 -14.64 8.91
CA SER A 109 -17.29 -14.27 8.61
C SER A 109 -17.41 -12.77 8.33
N GLU A 110 -18.03 -12.43 7.21
CA GLU A 110 -18.36 -11.05 6.87
C GLU A 110 -19.35 -10.48 7.88
N VAL A 111 -19.11 -9.25 8.32
CA VAL A 111 -20.03 -8.50 9.17
C VAL A 111 -20.45 -7.27 8.38
N MET A 112 -21.73 -7.24 8.01
CA MET A 112 -22.32 -6.07 7.34
C MET A 112 -22.86 -5.11 8.38
N ILE A 113 -22.42 -3.85 8.31
CA ILE A 113 -22.87 -2.80 9.22
C ILE A 113 -24.08 -2.11 8.61
N VAL A 114 -25.25 -2.29 9.24
CA VAL A 114 -26.51 -1.64 8.86
C VAL A 114 -27.23 -1.11 10.11
N PRO A 115 -27.87 0.07 10.06
CA PRO A 115 -27.77 1.11 9.03
C PRO A 115 -26.45 1.89 9.12
N GLY A 116 -26.00 2.46 8.01
CA GLY A 116 -24.69 3.13 7.90
C GLY A 116 -24.46 4.23 8.94
N VAL A 117 -23.19 4.40 9.33
CA VAL A 117 -22.78 5.41 10.31
C VAL A 117 -22.42 6.70 9.59
N THR A 118 -23.05 7.81 9.99
CA THR A 118 -22.60 9.16 9.60
C THR A 118 -21.54 9.61 10.59
N LEU A 119 -20.38 9.99 10.08
CA LEU A 119 -19.32 10.61 10.86
C LEU A 119 -19.33 12.13 10.58
N ASP A 120 -19.36 12.92 11.64
CA ASP A 120 -19.09 14.36 11.60
C ASP A 120 -17.57 14.63 11.62
N ASP A 121 -17.18 15.87 11.34
CA ASP A 121 -15.78 16.30 11.38
C ASP A 121 -15.13 16.00 12.74
N ASN A 122 -13.97 15.34 12.71
CA ASN A 122 -13.21 14.93 13.91
C ASN A 122 -14.00 14.03 14.87
N SER A 123 -14.94 13.24 14.35
CA SER A 123 -15.63 12.20 15.11
C SER A 123 -15.12 10.81 14.77
N ASP A 124 -15.34 9.90 15.70
CA ASP A 124 -15.12 8.47 15.54
C ASP A 124 -16.40 7.70 15.84
N ALA A 125 -16.50 6.50 15.28
CA ALA A 125 -17.56 5.57 15.61
C ALA A 125 -17.03 4.15 15.67
N GLN A 126 -17.52 3.42 16.67
CA GLN A 126 -17.22 2.01 16.82
C GLN A 126 -18.05 1.19 15.83
N LEU A 127 -17.36 0.47 14.95
CA LEU A 127 -17.97 -0.38 13.92
C LEU A 127 -18.19 -1.83 14.38
N LEU A 128 -17.28 -2.34 15.21
CA LEU A 128 -17.33 -3.70 15.74
C LEU A 128 -16.60 -3.76 17.10
N GLU A 129 -17.24 -4.36 18.10
CA GLU A 129 -16.59 -4.68 19.39
C GLU A 129 -15.64 -5.88 19.23
N ASP A 130 -14.56 -5.90 20.02
CA ASP A 130 -13.58 -7.01 20.07
C ASP A 130 -12.94 -7.41 18.73
N CYS A 131 -12.88 -6.47 17.78
CA CYS A 131 -12.26 -6.69 16.48
C CYS A 131 -10.74 -6.54 16.55
N THR A 132 -10.00 -7.65 16.42
CA THR A 132 -8.52 -7.66 16.48
C THR A 132 -7.85 -7.59 15.11
N ALA A 133 -8.55 -8.00 14.05
CA ALA A 133 -8.10 -7.91 12.66
C ALA A 133 -9.33 -7.81 11.74
N TYR A 134 -9.24 -6.94 10.74
CA TYR A 134 -10.34 -6.69 9.80
C TYR A 134 -9.84 -6.36 8.40
N GLU A 135 -10.68 -6.63 7.42
CA GLU A 135 -10.59 -6.10 6.07
C GLU A 135 -11.80 -5.17 5.89
N LEU A 136 -11.58 -3.98 5.33
CA LEU A 136 -12.67 -3.05 5.01
C LEU A 136 -12.85 -3.01 3.50
N ASP A 137 -14.07 -3.27 3.05
CA ASP A 137 -14.53 -2.92 1.70
C ASP A 137 -15.27 -1.58 1.80
N VAL A 138 -14.69 -0.53 1.20
CA VAL A 138 -15.18 0.85 1.32
C VAL A 138 -15.45 1.42 -0.05
N ALA A 139 -16.67 1.93 -0.24
CA ALA A 139 -17.05 2.71 -1.41
C ALA A 139 -17.13 4.20 -1.06
N PHE A 140 -16.36 5.02 -1.75
CA PHE A 140 -16.41 6.47 -1.61
C PHE A 140 -17.31 7.07 -2.69
N ASN A 141 -18.29 7.88 -2.28
CA ASN A 141 -18.99 8.76 -3.21
C ASN A 141 -18.16 10.03 -3.40
N VAL A 142 -17.55 10.16 -4.58
CA VAL A 142 -16.68 11.29 -4.90
C VAL A 142 -17.41 12.42 -5.64
N GLU A 143 -18.67 12.23 -6.07
CA GLU A 143 -19.39 13.21 -6.92
C GLU A 143 -19.66 14.53 -6.20
N THR A 144 -19.87 14.48 -4.88
CA THR A 144 -20.14 15.66 -4.04
C THR A 144 -19.05 15.90 -3.02
N SER A 145 -17.88 15.28 -3.18
CA SER A 145 -16.80 15.40 -2.20
C SER A 145 -16.21 16.81 -2.21
N THR A 146 -15.99 17.38 -1.03
CA THR A 146 -15.26 18.64 -0.83
C THR A 146 -13.76 18.42 -0.62
N ALA A 147 -13.28 17.18 -0.73
CA ALA A 147 -11.87 16.83 -0.55
C ALA A 147 -10.99 17.57 -1.58
N GLU A 148 -9.89 18.17 -1.11
CA GLU A 148 -8.96 18.93 -1.94
C GLU A 148 -8.31 18.07 -3.04
N LYS A 149 -8.14 16.76 -2.79
CA LYS A 149 -7.57 15.78 -3.71
C LYS A 149 -8.04 14.37 -3.33
N TYR A 150 -8.23 13.52 -4.33
CA TYR A 150 -8.50 12.08 -4.21
C TYR A 150 -7.47 11.27 -5.01
#